data_AF-A0A914FGL9-F1
#
_entry.id   AF-A0A914FGL9-F1
#
_cell.length_a   1.000
_cell.length_b   1.000
_cell.length_c   1.000
_cell.angle_alpha   90.00
_cell.angle_beta   90.00
_cell.angle_gamma   90.00
#
_symmetry.space_group_name_H-M   'P 1'
#
loop_
_entity.id
_entity.type
_entity.pdbx_description
1 polymer ?
#
loop_
_entity_poly.entity_id
_entity_poly.type
_entity_poly.pdbx_seq_one_letter_code
_entity_poly.pdbx_strand_id
1 'polypeptide(L)'
;MDPNRGVIEVKDPQDSTLPPKTFTFDTIYDETSKQIDLYFGTFREIVQSVLAGYNGTIFAYGQTGSEQYLVRGSYLEIFDEEIYDLLHHNGNNNNNIKLELELKEKPDVGVYVKDLTTFVIKSAAEVLQVLKLGNSNRFKGKVNMEKHSIQSNTIFTIIIECSEPDDEGKDHI
;
A
#
# COMPACT_ATOMS: atom_id res chain seq x y z
N MET A 1 -11.85 24.10 -1.51
CA MET A 1 -11.11 23.47 -2.62
C MET A 1 -11.99 23.50 -3.85
N ASP A 2 -11.46 23.41 -5.06
CA ASP A 2 -12.27 23.23 -6.28
C ASP A 2 -11.88 21.91 -6.95
N PRO A 3 -12.54 20.79 -6.60
CA PRO A 3 -12.22 19.46 -7.12
C PRO A 3 -12.34 19.37 -8.64
N ASN A 4 -13.30 20.10 -9.23
CA ASN A 4 -13.57 20.09 -10.67
C ASN A 4 -12.46 20.77 -11.49
N ARG A 5 -11.64 21.61 -10.84
CA ARG A 5 -10.52 22.31 -11.47
C ARG A 5 -9.17 21.75 -11.09
N GLY A 6 -9.10 20.77 -10.18
CA GLY A 6 -7.83 20.27 -9.66
C GLY A 6 -7.03 21.36 -8.94
N VAL A 7 -7.72 22.32 -8.29
CA VAL A 7 -7.08 23.44 -7.57
C VAL A 7 -7.32 23.38 -6.04
N ILE A 8 -6.23 23.50 -5.27
CA ILE A 8 -6.23 23.80 -3.82
C ILE A 8 -5.79 25.25 -3.61
N GLU A 9 -6.59 26.00 -2.85
CA GLU A 9 -6.26 27.35 -2.40
C GLU A 9 -6.05 27.38 -0.89
N VAL A 10 -4.89 27.86 -0.44
CA VAL A 10 -4.52 27.99 0.97
C VAL A 10 -4.46 29.48 1.32
N LYS A 11 -5.32 29.91 2.23
CA LYS A 11 -5.33 31.28 2.77
C LYS A 11 -4.35 31.41 3.92
N ASP A 12 -3.73 32.58 4.05
CA ASP A 12 -2.89 32.88 5.20
C ASP A 12 -3.79 33.13 6.43
N PRO A 13 -3.64 32.37 7.53
CA PRO A 13 -4.46 32.53 8.72
C PRO A 13 -4.13 33.79 9.51
N GLN A 14 -2.96 34.39 9.32
CA GLN A 14 -2.51 35.61 10.02
C GLN A 14 -2.81 36.87 9.21
N ASP A 15 -2.87 36.78 7.87
CA ASP A 15 -3.19 37.92 7.02
C ASP A 15 -4.20 37.55 5.91
N SER A 16 -5.47 37.75 6.23
CA SER A 16 -6.60 37.53 5.31
C SER A 16 -6.65 38.50 4.11
N THR A 17 -5.81 39.54 4.09
CA THR A 17 -5.74 40.50 2.97
C THR A 17 -4.81 40.01 1.86
N LEU A 18 -3.92 39.05 2.17
CA LEU A 18 -3.07 38.44 1.16
C LEU A 18 -3.89 37.52 0.25
N PRO A 19 -3.58 37.50 -1.05
CA PRO A 19 -4.21 36.57 -1.97
C PRO A 19 -3.87 35.12 -1.58
N PRO A 20 -4.81 34.17 -1.72
CA PRO A 20 -4.57 32.77 -1.40
C PRO A 20 -3.47 32.17 -2.28
N LYS A 21 -2.66 31.30 -1.69
CA LYS A 21 -1.68 30.48 -2.42
C LYS A 21 -2.42 29.38 -3.15
N THR A 22 -2.20 29.27 -4.45
CA THR A 22 -2.89 28.31 -5.32
C THR A 22 -1.95 27.19 -5.73
N PHE A 23 -2.41 25.94 -5.63
CA PHE A 23 -1.70 24.74 -6.03
C PHE A 23 -2.59 23.89 -6.95
N THR A 24 -2.00 23.24 -7.94
CA THR A 24 -2.71 22.39 -8.91
C THR A 24 -2.21 20.96 -8.84
N PHE A 25 -3.12 19.99 -8.94
CA PHE A 25 -2.84 18.56 -8.91
C PHE A 25 -3.62 17.83 -10.00
N ASP A 26 -3.20 16.61 -10.34
CA ASP A 26 -3.89 15.77 -11.33
C ASP A 26 -5.33 15.45 -10.90
N THR A 27 -5.55 15.21 -9.61
CA THR A 27 -6.87 15.02 -9.02
C THR A 27 -6.85 15.52 -7.58
N ILE A 28 -7.97 16.09 -7.15
CA ILE A 28 -8.18 16.52 -5.76
C ILE A 28 -9.42 15.83 -5.24
N TYR A 29 -9.32 15.40 -4.00
CA TYR A 29 -10.41 14.86 -3.21
C TYR A 29 -10.65 15.79 -2.02
N ASP A 30 -11.91 16.10 -1.78
CA ASP A 30 -12.36 16.90 -0.63
C ASP A 30 -12.92 16.00 0.47
N GLU A 31 -13.38 16.60 1.57
CA GLU A 31 -13.96 15.90 2.72
C GLU A 31 -15.23 15.10 2.40
N THR A 32 -15.85 15.33 1.24
CA THR A 32 -17.06 14.60 0.81
C THR A 32 -16.73 13.38 -0.04
N SER A 33 -15.48 13.25 -0.47
CA SER A 33 -15.00 12.17 -1.33
C SER A 33 -14.93 10.86 -0.57
N LYS A 34 -15.41 9.77 -1.18
CA LYS A 34 -15.39 8.44 -0.57
C LYS A 34 -14.17 7.66 -1.05
N GLN A 35 -13.77 6.64 -0.28
CA GLN A 35 -12.70 5.72 -0.68
C GLN A 35 -12.88 5.13 -2.09
N ILE A 36 -14.13 4.85 -2.48
CA ILE A 36 -14.45 4.31 -3.80
C ILE A 36 -14.11 5.30 -4.93
N ASP A 37 -14.26 6.60 -4.68
CA ASP A 37 -13.96 7.66 -5.64
C ASP A 37 -12.44 7.80 -5.84
N LEU A 38 -11.66 7.67 -4.76
CA LEU A 38 -10.19 7.63 -4.83
C LEU A 38 -9.71 6.41 -5.61
N TYR A 39 -10.32 5.24 -5.39
CA TYR A 39 -9.97 4.02 -6.10
C TYR A 39 -10.20 4.16 -7.60
N PHE A 40 -11.40 4.56 -8.02
CA PHE A 40 -11.71 4.67 -9.44
C PHE A 40 -10.98 5.82 -10.13
N GLY A 41 -10.72 6.93 -9.43
CA GLY A 41 -10.09 8.12 -10.01
C GLY A 41 -8.57 8.08 -10.04
N THR A 42 -7.91 7.48 -9.03
CA THR A 42 -6.45 7.54 -8.90
C THR A 42 -5.78 6.16 -8.90
N PHE A 43 -6.35 5.17 -8.20
CA PHE A 43 -5.63 3.92 -7.95
C PHE A 43 -5.86 2.83 -9.00
N ARG A 44 -7.01 2.85 -9.68
CA ARG A 44 -7.42 1.79 -10.62
C ARG A 44 -6.38 1.51 -11.70
N GLU A 45 -5.78 2.55 -12.28
CA GLU A 45 -4.81 2.40 -13.36
C GLU A 45 -3.50 1.76 -12.88
N ILE A 46 -3.05 2.12 -11.68
CA ILE A 46 -1.86 1.52 -11.05
C ILE A 46 -2.13 0.03 -10.79
N VAL A 47 -3.31 -0.30 -10.26
CA VAL A 47 -3.71 -1.69 -10.01
C VAL A 47 -3.79 -2.48 -11.32
N GLN A 48 -4.41 -1.93 -12.36
CA GLN A 48 -4.47 -2.58 -13.68
C GLN A 48 -3.07 -2.78 -14.28
N SER A 49 -2.17 -1.82 -14.12
CA SER A 49 -0.79 -1.93 -14.57
C SER A 49 -0.05 -3.04 -13.81
N VAL A 50 -0.25 -3.16 -12.50
CA VAL A 50 0.30 -4.27 -11.71
C VAL A 50 -0.25 -5.61 -12.17
N LEU A 51 -1.55 -5.71 -12.43
CA LEU A 51 -2.17 -6.93 -12.97
C LEU A 51 -1.66 -7.31 -14.37
N ALA A 52 -1.19 -6.34 -15.15
CA ALA A 52 -0.56 -6.56 -16.45
C ALA A 52 0.94 -6.92 -16.35
N GLY A 53 1.49 -7.07 -15.14
CA GLY A 53 2.88 -7.46 -14.89
C GLY A 53 3.86 -6.30 -14.75
N TYR A 54 3.38 -5.06 -14.60
CA TYR A 54 4.22 -3.89 -14.33
C TYR A 54 4.40 -3.66 -12.83
N ASN A 55 5.51 -3.05 -12.42
CA ASN A 55 5.68 -2.65 -11.03
C ASN A 55 4.92 -1.34 -10.77
N GLY A 56 4.06 -1.31 -9.75
CA GLY A 56 3.31 -0.13 -9.31
C GLY A 56 3.56 0.17 -7.84
N THR A 57 3.68 1.45 -7.50
CA THR A 57 3.90 1.91 -6.13
C THR A 57 2.99 3.09 -5.82
N ILE A 58 2.33 3.07 -4.67
CA ILE A 58 1.52 4.17 -4.15
C ILE A 58 2.16 4.65 -2.86
N PHE A 59 2.34 5.97 -2.73
CA PHE A 59 2.79 6.61 -1.50
C PHE A 59 1.70 7.55 -0.98
N ALA A 60 1.38 7.43 0.30
CA ALA A 60 0.61 8.45 1.01
C ALA A 60 1.58 9.39 1.73
N TYR A 61 1.38 10.69 1.59
CA TYR A 61 2.21 11.71 2.21
C TYR A 61 1.32 12.83 2.74
N GLY A 62 1.51 13.19 4.01
CA GLY A 62 0.75 14.23 4.67
C GLY A 62 1.38 14.59 6.02
N GLN A 63 1.08 15.79 6.51
CA GLN A 63 1.43 16.18 7.87
C GLN A 63 0.60 15.34 8.86
N THR A 64 1.23 14.81 9.89
CA THR A 64 0.53 14.09 10.96
C THR A 64 -0.43 15.04 11.68
N GLY A 65 -1.73 14.84 11.50
CA GLY A 65 -2.79 15.49 12.29
C GLY A 65 -2.98 14.81 13.65
N SER A 66 -4.10 15.12 14.33
CA SER A 66 -4.58 14.42 15.54
C SER A 66 -5.17 13.03 15.27
N GLU A 67 -5.00 12.53 14.04
CA GLU A 67 -5.45 11.21 13.59
C GLU A 67 -4.29 10.22 13.72
N GLN A 68 -4.59 9.01 14.20
CA GLN A 68 -3.60 7.94 14.28
C GLN A 68 -3.70 7.08 13.01
N TYR A 69 -2.58 6.95 12.31
CA TYR A 69 -2.47 6.14 11.11
C TYR A 69 -1.66 4.88 11.42
N LEU A 70 -2.24 3.71 11.14
CA LEU A 70 -1.56 2.43 11.16
C LEU A 70 -1.29 1.99 9.72
N VAL A 71 -0.02 2.07 9.32
CA VAL A 71 0.43 1.60 8.00
C VAL A 71 0.99 0.19 8.14
N ARG A 72 0.50 -0.72 7.32
CA ARG A 72 0.92 -2.12 7.26
C ARG A 72 1.36 -2.44 5.84
N GLY A 73 2.34 -3.31 5.65
CA GLY A 73 2.77 -3.75 4.32
C GLY A 73 3.13 -5.22 4.24
N SER A 74 2.83 -5.84 3.11
CA SER A 74 3.12 -7.24 2.78
C SER A 74 3.69 -7.35 1.38
N TYR A 75 4.53 -8.34 1.11
CA TYR A 75 5.09 -8.57 -0.22
C TYR A 75 5.04 -10.04 -0.57
N LEU A 76 4.34 -10.39 -1.66
CA LEU A 76 4.25 -11.76 -2.14
C LEU A 76 4.62 -11.88 -3.62
N GLU A 77 4.90 -13.10 -4.04
CA GLU A 77 5.10 -13.49 -5.43
C GLU A 77 4.12 -14.60 -5.78
N ILE A 78 3.57 -14.54 -6.99
CA ILE A 78 2.77 -15.61 -7.59
C ILE A 78 3.59 -16.22 -8.71
N PHE A 79 3.85 -17.51 -8.62
CA PHE A 79 4.61 -18.27 -9.61
C PHE A 79 4.04 -19.68 -9.74
N ASP A 80 3.76 -20.11 -10.96
CA ASP A 80 3.19 -21.42 -11.28
C ASP A 80 1.91 -21.75 -10.48
N GLU A 81 1.00 -20.77 -10.38
CA GLU A 81 -0.24 -20.82 -9.60
C GLU A 81 -0.04 -20.97 -8.07
N GLU A 82 1.19 -20.84 -7.58
CA GLU A 82 1.51 -20.87 -6.15
C GLU A 82 1.89 -19.48 -5.61
N ILE A 83 1.57 -19.25 -4.34
CA ILE A 83 1.82 -17.98 -3.64
C ILE A 83 3.00 -18.14 -2.68
N TYR A 84 3.94 -17.20 -2.77
CA TYR A 84 5.17 -17.16 -2.00
C TYR A 84 5.26 -15.86 -1.21
N ASP A 85 5.55 -15.97 0.08
CA ASP A 85 5.86 -14.81 0.92
C ASP A 85 7.30 -14.34 0.69
N LEU A 86 7.48 -13.13 0.17
CA LEU A 86 8.81 -12.57 -0.06
C LEU A 86 9.44 -11.96 1.20
N LEU A 87 8.68 -11.79 2.29
CA LEU A 87 9.15 -11.17 3.53
C LEU A 87 9.26 -12.14 4.70
N HIS A 88 8.94 -13.41 4.50
CA HIS A 88 9.03 -14.41 5.56
C HIS A 88 10.46 -14.50 6.11
N HIS A 89 10.61 -14.34 7.43
CA HIS A 89 11.90 -14.46 8.09
C HIS A 89 12.21 -15.94 8.31
N ASN A 90 13.06 -16.49 7.46
CA ASN A 90 13.54 -17.86 7.62
C ASN A 90 14.47 -17.91 8.85
N GLY A 91 13.91 -18.22 10.02
CA GLY A 91 14.70 -18.47 11.22
C GLY A 91 15.73 -19.56 10.97
N ASN A 92 16.81 -19.57 11.75
CA ASN A 92 18.05 -20.36 11.66
C ASN A 92 17.94 -21.91 11.53
N ASN A 93 16.79 -22.47 11.17
CA ASN A 93 16.59 -23.88 10.91
C ASN A 93 16.59 -24.13 9.41
N ASN A 94 17.44 -25.06 8.97
CA ASN A 94 17.67 -25.49 7.58
C ASN A 94 16.45 -26.09 6.85
N ASN A 95 15.24 -25.79 7.28
CA ASN A 95 14.03 -26.13 6.59
C ASN A 95 13.57 -24.85 5.90
N ASN A 96 13.94 -24.68 4.63
CA ASN A 96 13.22 -23.80 3.71
C ASN A 96 11.78 -24.29 3.67
N ILE A 97 10.97 -23.91 4.66
CA ILE A 97 9.53 -24.16 4.63
C ILE A 97 9.02 -23.12 3.65
N LYS A 98 8.96 -23.54 2.39
CA LYS A 98 8.00 -23.02 1.42
C LYS A 98 6.64 -23.08 2.13
N LEU A 99 6.23 -21.98 2.73
CA LEU A 99 4.87 -21.83 3.22
C LEU A 99 4.05 -21.71 1.94
N GLU A 100 3.48 -22.82 1.49
CA GLU A 100 2.42 -22.78 0.50
C GLU A 100 1.28 -21.98 1.12
N LEU A 101 1.21 -20.70 0.76
CA LEU A 101 0.20 -19.81 1.28
C LEU A 101 -1.13 -20.12 0.59
N GLU A 102 -2.18 -20.27 1.39
CA GLU A 102 -3.53 -20.57 0.90
C GLU A 102 -4.33 -19.28 0.72
N LEU A 103 -5.07 -19.19 -0.39
CA LEU A 103 -6.15 -18.21 -0.53
C LEU A 103 -7.36 -18.65 0.31
N LYS A 104 -7.92 -17.72 1.07
CA LYS A 104 -9.13 -17.91 1.87
C LYS A 104 -10.09 -16.75 1.66
N GLU A 105 -11.36 -16.97 1.97
CA GLU A 105 -12.40 -15.95 1.86
C GLU A 105 -13.12 -15.80 3.20
N LYS A 106 -13.42 -14.57 3.58
CA LYS A 106 -14.30 -14.22 4.70
C LYS A 106 -15.40 -13.29 4.21
N PRO A 107 -16.65 -13.42 4.68
CA PRO A 107 -17.75 -12.56 4.27
C PRO A 107 -17.46 -11.06 4.45
N ASP A 108 -16.78 -10.69 5.54
CA ASP A 108 -16.56 -9.29 5.92
C ASP A 108 -15.29 -8.67 5.31
N VAL A 109 -14.32 -9.50 4.90
CA VAL A 109 -12.98 -9.07 4.47
C VAL A 109 -12.71 -9.41 2.99
N GLY A 110 -13.51 -10.30 2.41
CA GLY A 110 -13.29 -10.84 1.07
C GLY A 110 -12.15 -11.87 1.03
N VAL A 111 -11.51 -11.99 -0.14
CA VAL A 111 -10.43 -12.93 -0.39
C VAL A 111 -9.12 -12.39 0.20
N TYR A 112 -8.41 -13.22 0.96
CA TYR A 112 -7.14 -12.89 1.59
C TYR A 112 -6.18 -14.09 1.54
N VAL A 113 -4.89 -13.80 1.62
CA VAL A 113 -3.84 -14.82 1.71
C VAL A 113 -3.61 -15.15 3.18
N LYS A 114 -3.86 -16.40 3.57
CA LYS A 114 -3.71 -16.84 4.95
C LYS A 114 -2.21 -16.90 5.31
N ASP A 115 -1.87 -16.43 6.51
CA ASP A 115 -0.52 -16.48 7.09
C ASP A 115 0.54 -15.63 6.34
N LEU A 116 0.10 -14.69 5.48
CA LEU A 116 1.00 -13.75 4.79
C LEU A 116 1.65 -12.77 5.78
N THR A 117 2.98 -12.68 5.75
CA THR A 117 3.73 -11.79 6.62
C THR A 117 3.41 -10.33 6.31
N THR A 118 2.96 -9.62 7.34
CA THR A 118 2.61 -8.20 7.28
C THR A 118 3.39 -7.41 8.33
N PHE A 119 4.06 -6.34 7.93
CA PHE A 119 4.85 -5.48 8.80
C PHE A 119 4.14 -4.17 9.07
N VAL A 120 4.23 -3.66 10.29
CA VAL A 120 3.89 -2.27 10.58
C VAL A 120 5.02 -1.38 10.08
N ILE A 121 4.68 -0.40 9.26
CA ILE A 121 5.62 0.51 8.60
C ILE A 121 5.47 1.89 9.26
N LYS A 122 6.56 2.42 9.80
CA LYS A 122 6.57 3.70 10.51
C LYS A 122 7.22 4.83 9.71
N SER A 123 7.86 4.51 8.60
CA SER A 123 8.49 5.50 7.73
C SER A 123 8.66 5.00 6.30
N ALA A 124 8.82 5.95 5.36
CA ALA A 124 9.17 5.63 3.98
C ALA A 124 10.50 4.86 3.85
N ALA A 125 11.44 5.06 4.78
CA ALA A 125 12.68 4.31 4.81
C ALA A 125 12.45 2.81 5.10
N GLU A 126 11.50 2.49 5.98
CA GLU A 126 11.11 1.10 6.26
C GLU A 126 10.42 0.45 5.05
N VAL A 127 9.56 1.19 4.33
CA VAL A 127 8.99 0.70 3.04
C VAL A 127 10.11 0.27 2.09
N LEU A 128 11.12 1.13 1.91
CA LEU A 128 12.26 0.85 1.03
C LEU A 128 13.07 -0.35 1.50
N GLN A 129 13.22 -0.54 2.81
CA GLN A 129 13.90 -1.71 3.38
C GLN A 129 13.13 -3.00 3.09
N VAL A 130 11.80 -2.98 3.27
CA VAL A 130 10.91 -4.12 2.99
C VAL A 130 10.94 -4.48 1.50
N LEU A 131 10.87 -3.49 0.61
CA LEU A 131 10.99 -3.71 -0.84
C LEU A 131 12.34 -4.32 -1.22
N LYS A 132 13.45 -3.80 -0.68
CA LYS A 132 14.81 -4.33 -0.92
C LYS A 132 14.95 -5.77 -0.42
N LEU A 133 14.40 -6.06 0.76
CA LEU A 133 14.39 -7.41 1.33
C LEU A 133 13.62 -8.37 0.43
N GLY A 134 12.37 -8.05 0.06
CA GLY A 134 11.55 -8.92 -0.77
C GLY A 134 12.13 -9.13 -2.17
N ASN A 135 12.68 -8.10 -2.79
CA ASN A 135 13.38 -8.23 -4.07
C ASN A 135 14.62 -9.13 -3.99
N SER A 136 15.32 -9.14 -2.85
CA SER A 136 16.46 -10.04 -2.63
C SER A 136 16.02 -11.49 -2.41
N ASN A 137 14.80 -11.69 -1.89
CA ASN A 137 14.21 -13.02 -1.65
C ASN A 137 13.56 -13.60 -2.92
N ARG A 138 13.05 -12.75 -3.82
CA ARG A 138 12.52 -13.09 -5.15
C ARG A 138 13.51 -13.92 -6.00
N PHE A 139 14.79 -13.87 -5.67
CA PHE A 139 15.88 -14.55 -6.39
C PHE A 139 16.09 -16.03 -6.00
N LYS A 140 15.36 -16.58 -5.00
CA LYS A 140 15.72 -17.88 -4.36
C LYS A 140 14.85 -19.09 -4.74
N GLY A 141 14.19 -19.08 -5.89
CA GLY A 141 13.57 -20.26 -6.51
C GLY A 141 14.52 -20.95 -7.48
N LYS A 142 14.67 -22.28 -7.40
CA LYS A 142 15.67 -23.14 -8.06
C LYS A 142 15.61 -23.23 -9.60
N VAL A 143 15.14 -22.21 -10.33
CA VAL A 143 14.87 -22.25 -11.77
C VAL A 143 15.60 -21.15 -12.53
N ASN A 144 15.97 -21.46 -13.77
CA ASN A 144 16.68 -20.58 -14.71
C ASN A 144 16.06 -19.16 -14.75
N MET A 145 16.86 -18.14 -14.43
CA MET A 145 16.40 -16.77 -14.13
C MET A 145 15.61 -16.11 -15.26
N GLU A 146 15.92 -16.44 -16.52
CA GLU A 146 15.22 -15.86 -17.67
C GLU A 146 13.74 -16.28 -17.73
N LYS A 147 13.38 -17.52 -17.35
CA LYS A 147 11.96 -17.94 -17.33
C LYS A 147 11.22 -17.37 -16.12
N HIS A 148 11.88 -17.28 -14.97
CA HIS A 148 11.29 -16.79 -13.73
C HIS A 148 10.88 -15.31 -13.84
N SER A 149 11.71 -14.48 -14.50
CA SER A 149 11.44 -13.06 -14.66
C SER A 149 10.26 -12.75 -15.59
N ILE A 150 9.85 -13.70 -16.45
CA ILE A 150 8.77 -13.54 -17.42
C ILE A 150 7.43 -14.08 -16.87
N GLN A 151 7.48 -14.99 -15.88
CA GLN A 151 6.30 -15.71 -15.38
C GLN A 151 5.95 -15.43 -13.92
N SER A 152 6.78 -14.70 -13.16
CA SER A 152 6.47 -14.37 -11.78
C SER A 152 5.93 -12.93 -11.64
N ASN A 153 4.75 -12.81 -11.04
CA ASN A 153 4.14 -11.53 -10.69
C ASN A 153 4.36 -11.28 -9.20
N THR A 154 4.90 -10.11 -8.85
CA THR A 154 5.03 -9.73 -7.44
C THR A 154 3.98 -8.71 -7.05
N ILE A 155 3.43 -8.85 -5.84
CA ILE A 155 2.39 -7.98 -5.31
C ILE A 155 2.89 -7.42 -3.98
N PHE A 156 3.22 -6.14 -3.98
CA PHE A 156 3.48 -5.38 -2.76
C PHE A 156 2.21 -4.64 -2.36
N THR A 157 1.73 -4.90 -1.15
CA THR A 157 0.50 -4.30 -0.61
C THR A 157 0.86 -3.36 0.52
N ILE A 158 0.30 -2.16 0.53
CA ILE A 158 0.28 -1.26 1.69
C ILE A 158 -1.18 -1.09 2.11
N ILE A 159 -1.46 -1.36 3.38
CA ILE A 159 -2.74 -1.12 4.03
C ILE A 159 -2.56 0.09 4.95
N ILE A 160 -3.42 1.08 4.82
CA ILE A 160 -3.42 2.27 5.69
C ILE A 160 -4.76 2.28 6.42
N GLU A 161 -4.70 2.07 7.73
CA GLU A 161 -5.83 2.21 8.64
C GLU A 161 -5.73 3.59 9.30
N CYS A 162 -6.85 4.30 9.38
CA CYS A 162 -6.96 5.59 10.06
C CYS A 162 -8.01 5.45 11.17
N SER A 163 -7.68 5.90 12.37
CA SER A 163 -8.67 6.05 13.45
C SER A 163 -8.91 7.53 13.74
N GLU A 164 -10.18 7.91 13.75
CA GLU A 164 -10.61 9.19 14.31
C GLU A 164 -10.92 8.99 15.79
N PRO A 165 -10.46 9.89 16.68
CA PRO A 165 -10.93 9.88 18.06
C PRO A 165 -12.43 10.18 18.06
N ASP A 166 -13.21 9.34 18.74
CA ASP A 166 -14.63 9.58 18.97
C ASP A 166 -14.83 10.82 19.88
N ASP A 167 -16.03 11.39 19.90
CA ASP A 167 -16.38 12.60 20.68
C ASP A 167 -16.09 12.48 22.20
N GLU A 168 -15.82 11.26 22.67
CA GLU A 168 -15.45 10.92 24.06
C GLU A 168 -13.93 10.74 24.29
N GLY A 169 -13.11 10.87 23.24
CA GLY A 169 -11.64 10.83 23.31
C GLY A 169 -11.04 9.43 23.54
N LYS A 170 -11.70 8.37 23.05
CA LYS A 170 -11.18 6.99 23.07
C LYS A 170 -10.75 6.54 21.68
N ASP A 171 -9.48 6.18 21.58
CA ASP A 171 -8.95 5.55 20.38
C ASP A 171 -9.50 4.11 20.26
N HIS A 172 -10.21 3.82 19.18
CA HIS A 172 -10.54 2.46 18.77
C HIS A 172 -9.77 2.11 17.49
N ILE A 173 -8.91 1.09 17.57
CA ILE A 173 -8.23 0.44 16.44
C ILE A 173 -8.79 -0.97 16.31
#